data_AF-A0A7H0GK57-F1
#
_entry.id   AF-A0A7H0GK57-F1
#
_cell.length_a   1.000
_cell.length_b   1.000
_cell.length_c   1.000
_cell.angle_alpha   90.00
_cell.angle_beta   90.00
_cell.angle_gamma   90.00
#
_symmetry.space_group_name_H-M   'P 1'
#
loop_
_entity.id
_entity.type
_entity.pdbx_description
1 polymer ?
#
loop_
_entity_poly.entity_id
_entity_poly.type
_entity_poly.pdbx_seq_one_letter_code
_entity_poly.pdbx_strand_id
1 'polypeptide(L)'
;MAAWIFQSDPAKFNLDGYLASAPGAITWALSRNSEQTRVGDTVYLYRAEFGSRMKHSGILASATVLTNPECIPCEPESIAYQISPDNGSSLQLRVWLQIERTANKKEELRREWLKDDSILKTIPMFSNSSERNFKISQPEEDRLRKLWSRTGQNWNRDESIGGLWAYVETLGKEISKLEGRPVELFSRISGRAMPGVYNKVMNYRALDPRDTRKGMFGAGAMDKLVWAEFFNTQTNKLDEDAIRSEFSRIWEPQTQRHYTQYSKIRDERESFEREVQRLEKRGLSSLLNAYEQQRKNLKKSGTSLPISKATIVNIYERNPLVVAIAKLRANFHCEYQECNHEHFLGVDDMPYCEVHHIKSLADGGADNLENVVCLCPAHHKEAHFGTNSKQLQGIFRQLRVKDINQSTQ
;
A
#
# COMPACT_ATOMS: atom_id res chain seq x y z
N MET A 1 -8.28 -11.12 -16.17
CA MET A 1 -7.15 -11.81 -16.85
C MET A 1 -6.12 -12.11 -15.77
N ALA A 2 -5.50 -13.28 -15.79
CA ALA A 2 -4.49 -13.65 -14.81
C ALA A 2 -3.09 -13.20 -15.29
N ALA A 3 -2.15 -13.16 -14.35
CA ALA A 3 -0.76 -12.87 -14.64
C ALA A 3 0.15 -14.02 -14.19
N TRP A 4 1.23 -14.21 -14.94
CA TRP A 4 2.14 -15.33 -14.77
C TRP A 4 3.59 -14.89 -14.92
N ILE A 5 4.51 -15.60 -14.26
CA ILE A 5 5.96 -15.52 -14.49
C ILE A 5 6.40 -16.85 -15.09
N PHE A 6 6.95 -16.81 -16.30
CA PHE A 6 7.48 -17.97 -16.99
C PHE A 6 9.01 -17.93 -16.94
N GLN A 7 9.58 -18.91 -16.26
CA GLN A 7 11.00 -19.03 -16.02
C GLN A 7 11.68 -19.82 -17.15
N SER A 8 12.69 -19.22 -17.76
CA SER A 8 13.59 -19.86 -18.70
C SER A 8 14.72 -20.57 -17.97
N ASP A 9 15.09 -21.74 -18.48
CA ASP A 9 16.27 -22.49 -18.05
C ASP A 9 17.45 -22.15 -18.98
N PRO A 10 18.48 -21.43 -18.50
CA PRO A 10 19.60 -20.98 -19.32
C PRO A 10 20.47 -22.15 -19.81
N ALA A 11 20.35 -23.34 -19.23
CA ALA A 11 21.03 -24.53 -19.74
C ALA A 11 20.32 -25.13 -20.96
N LYS A 12 19.05 -24.77 -21.19
CA LYS A 12 18.21 -25.32 -22.26
C LYS A 12 17.87 -24.30 -23.33
N PHE A 13 17.75 -23.03 -22.98
CA PHE A 13 17.29 -21.99 -23.89
C PHE A 13 18.01 -20.65 -23.68
N ASN A 14 18.55 -20.09 -24.77
CA ASN A 14 19.16 -18.78 -24.77
C ASN A 14 18.09 -17.68 -24.95
N LEU A 15 17.40 -17.35 -23.86
CA LEU A 15 16.35 -16.32 -23.86
C LEU A 15 16.87 -14.94 -24.31
N ASP A 16 18.08 -14.56 -23.90
CA ASP A 16 18.70 -13.29 -24.29
C ASP A 16 18.90 -13.18 -25.80
N GLY A 17 19.49 -14.21 -26.40
CA GLY A 17 19.68 -14.28 -27.84
C GLY A 17 18.35 -14.24 -28.58
N TYR A 18 17.36 -14.98 -28.10
CA TYR A 18 16.04 -15.02 -28.70
C TYR A 18 15.38 -13.63 -28.68
N LEU A 19 15.31 -12.98 -27.52
CA LEU A 19 14.70 -11.66 -27.39
C LEU A 19 15.44 -10.56 -28.18
N ALA A 20 16.76 -10.71 -28.38
CA ALA A 20 17.56 -9.79 -29.19
C ALA A 20 17.23 -9.86 -30.70
N SER A 21 16.60 -10.95 -31.16
CA SER A 21 16.17 -11.11 -32.57
C SER A 21 14.87 -10.38 -32.92
N ALA A 22 14.28 -9.66 -31.96
CA ALA A 22 12.96 -9.01 -32.07
C ALA A 22 11.83 -9.98 -32.50
N PRO A 23 11.65 -11.09 -31.79
CA PRO A 23 10.66 -12.10 -32.17
C PRO A 23 9.24 -11.59 -31.94
N GLY A 24 8.33 -11.91 -32.86
CA GLY A 24 6.91 -11.58 -32.73
C GLY A 24 6.20 -12.49 -31.72
N ALA A 25 6.34 -13.81 -31.86
CA ALA A 25 5.66 -14.77 -30.99
C ALA A 25 6.53 -16.01 -30.74
N ILE A 26 6.34 -16.64 -29.57
CA ILE A 26 7.05 -17.85 -29.11
C ILE A 26 6.05 -18.87 -28.56
N THR A 27 6.29 -20.16 -28.79
CA THR A 27 5.62 -21.21 -28.02
C THR A 27 6.38 -21.47 -26.73
N TRP A 28 5.66 -21.56 -25.62
CA TRP A 28 6.26 -21.79 -24.31
C TRP A 28 5.71 -23.06 -23.66
N ALA A 29 6.60 -23.93 -23.21
CA ALA A 29 6.23 -25.19 -22.56
C ALA A 29 5.66 -24.94 -21.16
N LEU A 30 4.56 -25.63 -20.85
CA LEU A 30 3.85 -25.52 -19.59
C LEU A 30 4.22 -26.64 -18.62
N SER A 31 4.29 -26.31 -17.33
CA SER A 31 4.30 -27.27 -16.23
C SER A 31 2.88 -27.77 -15.92
N ARG A 32 2.76 -28.92 -15.23
CA ARG A 32 1.47 -29.55 -14.88
C ARG A 32 0.45 -28.59 -14.21
N ASN A 33 0.90 -27.60 -13.47
CA ASN A 33 0.02 -26.67 -12.74
C ASN A 33 -0.39 -25.41 -13.56
N SER A 34 0.13 -25.28 -14.78
CA SER A 34 -0.11 -24.11 -15.65
C SER A 34 -1.13 -24.35 -16.76
N GLU A 35 -1.85 -25.47 -16.73
CA GLU A 35 -3.00 -25.77 -17.61
C GLU A 35 -4.16 -24.78 -17.45
N GLN A 36 -4.15 -23.98 -16.37
CA GLN A 36 -5.12 -22.92 -16.11
C GLN A 36 -4.85 -21.62 -16.90
N THR A 37 -3.74 -21.54 -17.63
CA THR A 37 -3.44 -20.40 -18.50
C THR A 37 -4.52 -20.26 -19.57
N ARG A 38 -4.95 -19.02 -19.80
CA ARG A 38 -5.99 -18.72 -20.79
C ARG A 38 -5.53 -17.63 -21.75
N VAL A 39 -6.12 -17.63 -22.93
CA VAL A 39 -5.97 -16.56 -23.92
C VAL A 39 -6.24 -15.20 -23.24
N GLY A 40 -5.35 -14.24 -23.46
CA GLY A 40 -5.39 -12.90 -22.86
C GLY A 40 -4.68 -12.76 -21.51
N ASP A 41 -4.19 -13.83 -20.89
CA ASP A 41 -3.37 -13.73 -19.68
C ASP A 41 -2.04 -13.02 -19.98
N THR A 42 -1.53 -12.25 -19.01
CA THR A 42 -0.22 -11.60 -19.10
C THR A 42 0.87 -12.54 -18.60
N VAL A 43 1.99 -12.60 -19.31
CA VAL A 43 3.16 -13.40 -18.95
C VAL A 43 4.39 -12.51 -18.86
N TYR A 44 5.17 -12.67 -17.79
CA TYR A 44 6.49 -12.07 -17.62
C TYR A 44 7.56 -13.15 -17.82
N LEU A 45 8.43 -12.97 -18.80
CA LEU A 45 9.53 -13.88 -19.09
C LEU A 45 10.72 -13.59 -18.18
N TYR A 46 11.07 -14.59 -17.38
CA TYR A 46 12.12 -14.51 -16.37
C TYR A 46 13.32 -15.36 -16.78
N ARG A 47 14.49 -14.73 -16.84
CA ARG A 47 15.79 -15.40 -16.98
C ARG A 47 16.23 -15.90 -15.60
N ALA A 48 16.30 -17.21 -15.43
CA ALA A 48 17.00 -17.79 -14.28
C ALA A 48 18.49 -17.94 -14.59
N GLU A 49 19.33 -17.69 -13.59
CA GLU A 49 20.78 -17.91 -13.66
C GLU A 49 21.23 -18.54 -12.35
N PHE A 50 22.27 -19.37 -12.41
CA PHE A 50 22.74 -20.15 -11.27
C PHE A 50 24.20 -19.82 -10.93
N GLY A 51 24.60 -20.14 -9.69
CA GLY A 51 25.97 -19.93 -9.21
C GLY A 51 26.42 -18.46 -9.34
N SER A 52 27.60 -18.25 -9.93
CA SER A 52 28.21 -16.91 -10.09
C SER A 52 27.40 -15.96 -10.98
N ARG A 53 26.50 -16.49 -11.82
CA ARG A 53 25.63 -15.71 -12.72
C ARG A 53 24.30 -15.32 -12.10
N MET A 54 23.96 -15.80 -10.89
CA MET A 54 22.64 -15.55 -10.27
C MET A 54 22.26 -14.06 -10.19
N LYS A 55 23.24 -13.15 -10.08
CA LYS A 55 23.05 -11.69 -10.10
C LYS A 55 22.46 -11.13 -11.42
N HIS A 56 22.47 -11.93 -12.48
CA HIS A 56 21.88 -11.60 -13.77
C HIS A 56 20.46 -12.18 -13.92
N SER A 57 19.94 -12.88 -12.91
CA SER A 57 18.55 -13.36 -12.96
C SER A 57 17.57 -12.19 -12.90
N GLY A 58 16.47 -12.26 -13.65
CA GLY A 58 15.50 -11.18 -13.70
C GLY A 58 14.46 -11.31 -14.80
N ILE A 59 13.52 -10.36 -14.84
CA ILE A 59 12.49 -10.27 -15.88
C ILE A 59 13.03 -9.45 -17.04
N LEU A 60 12.88 -10.01 -18.24
CA LEU A 60 13.40 -9.44 -19.49
C LEU A 60 12.30 -9.06 -20.49
N ALA A 61 11.14 -9.70 -20.45
CA ALA A 61 10.08 -9.43 -21.41
C ALA A 61 8.68 -9.66 -20.83
N SER A 62 7.68 -8.99 -21.41
CA SER A 62 6.26 -9.26 -21.17
C SER A 62 5.63 -9.75 -22.45
N ALA A 63 4.65 -10.63 -22.30
CA ALA A 63 3.92 -11.23 -23.38
C ALA A 63 2.45 -11.42 -23.03
N THR A 64 1.63 -11.61 -24.04
CA THR A 64 0.22 -11.99 -23.91
C THR A 64 0.01 -13.42 -24.41
N VAL A 65 -0.75 -14.23 -23.69
CA VAL A 65 -1.13 -15.58 -24.13
C VAL A 65 -2.11 -15.48 -25.31
N LEU A 66 -1.76 -16.07 -26.46
CA LEU A 66 -2.58 -16.06 -27.68
C LEU A 66 -3.47 -17.29 -27.84
N THR A 67 -3.08 -18.43 -27.29
CA THR A 67 -3.80 -19.70 -27.43
C THR A 67 -4.03 -20.35 -26.08
N ASN A 68 -5.06 -21.19 -25.99
CA ASN A 68 -5.18 -22.10 -24.85
C ASN A 68 -4.07 -23.17 -24.92
N PRO A 69 -3.76 -23.84 -23.79
CA PRO A 69 -2.80 -24.92 -23.75
C PRO A 69 -3.12 -26.02 -24.77
N GLU A 70 -2.16 -26.34 -25.63
CA GLU A 70 -2.28 -27.37 -26.66
C GLU A 70 -0.98 -28.17 -26.79
N CYS A 71 -1.09 -29.45 -27.14
CA CYS A 71 0.07 -30.30 -27.41
C CYS A 71 0.61 -30.01 -28.81
N ILE A 72 1.54 -29.07 -28.91
CA ILE A 72 2.15 -28.62 -30.17
C ILE A 72 3.68 -28.75 -30.12
N PRO A 73 4.38 -28.82 -31.27
CA PRO A 73 5.84 -28.72 -31.31
C PRO A 73 6.30 -27.30 -30.94
N CYS A 74 7.60 -27.09 -30.75
CA CYS A 74 8.12 -25.73 -30.67
C CYS A 74 8.11 -25.07 -32.06
N GLU A 75 7.94 -23.76 -32.11
CA GLU A 75 8.01 -23.00 -33.35
C GLU A 75 9.44 -22.97 -33.90
N PRO A 76 9.63 -22.95 -35.24
CA PRO A 76 10.96 -23.03 -35.85
C PRO A 76 11.92 -21.92 -35.43
N GLU A 77 11.45 -20.70 -35.20
CA GLU A 77 12.33 -19.56 -34.90
C GLU A 77 13.09 -19.72 -33.57
N SER A 78 12.52 -20.40 -32.56
CA SER A 78 13.21 -20.61 -31.29
C SER A 78 14.20 -21.76 -31.30
N ILE A 79 14.16 -22.66 -32.31
CA ILE A 79 15.05 -23.82 -32.41
C ILE A 79 16.52 -23.37 -32.44
N ALA A 80 16.84 -22.28 -33.14
CA ALA A 80 18.20 -21.73 -33.22
C ALA A 80 18.78 -21.27 -31.87
N TYR A 81 17.93 -21.11 -30.85
CA TYR A 81 18.30 -20.64 -29.51
C TYR A 81 18.22 -21.73 -28.45
N GLN A 82 17.87 -22.97 -28.82
CA GLN A 82 17.92 -24.11 -27.92
C GLN A 82 19.36 -24.59 -27.74
N ILE A 83 19.75 -24.80 -26.48
CA ILE A 83 21.11 -25.21 -26.10
C ILE A 83 21.20 -26.73 -25.97
N SER A 84 20.15 -27.36 -25.45
CA SER A 84 20.03 -28.83 -25.40
C SER A 84 19.16 -29.32 -26.55
N PRO A 85 19.56 -30.39 -27.26
CA PRO A 85 18.83 -30.94 -28.40
C PRO A 85 17.61 -31.71 -27.92
N ASP A 86 16.50 -31.01 -27.67
CA ASP A 86 15.18 -31.62 -27.75
C ASP A 86 14.69 -31.29 -29.16
N ASN A 87 14.72 -32.27 -30.07
CA ASN A 87 14.36 -32.05 -31.48
C ASN A 87 12.96 -31.46 -31.51
N GLY A 88 12.84 -30.16 -31.80
CA GLY A 88 11.63 -29.33 -31.66
C GLY A 88 10.29 -29.88 -32.17
N SER A 89 10.32 -31.02 -32.85
CA SER A 89 9.22 -31.92 -33.19
C SER A 89 8.52 -32.62 -32.01
N SER A 90 9.07 -32.63 -30.79
CA SER A 90 8.41 -33.30 -29.66
C SER A 90 7.16 -32.53 -29.21
N LEU A 91 6.00 -33.18 -29.29
CA LEU A 91 4.73 -32.60 -28.86
C LEU A 91 4.74 -32.42 -27.34
N GLN A 92 4.63 -31.17 -26.89
CA GLN A 92 4.56 -30.80 -25.48
C GLN A 92 3.39 -29.84 -25.28
N LEU A 93 2.80 -29.85 -24.08
CA LEU A 93 1.77 -28.88 -23.75
C LEU A 93 2.39 -27.47 -23.73
N ARG A 94 1.92 -26.61 -24.64
CA ARG A 94 2.46 -25.28 -24.90
C ARG A 94 1.34 -24.27 -25.09
N VAL A 95 1.71 -23.00 -24.99
CA VAL A 95 0.89 -21.85 -25.39
C VAL A 95 1.69 -20.94 -26.30
N TRP A 96 1.01 -20.28 -27.24
CA TRP A 96 1.59 -19.17 -27.97
C TRP A 96 1.61 -17.91 -27.11
N LEU A 97 2.74 -17.22 -27.10
CA LEU A 97 2.94 -15.96 -26.43
C LEU A 97 3.30 -14.89 -27.46
N GLN A 98 2.54 -13.81 -27.51
CA GLN A 98 2.90 -12.61 -28.25
C GLN A 98 3.84 -11.77 -27.41
N ILE A 99 5.09 -11.54 -27.85
CA ILE A 99 6.01 -10.66 -27.12
C ILE A 99 5.55 -9.21 -27.31
N GLU A 100 5.24 -8.55 -26.20
CA GLU A 100 4.72 -7.18 -26.18
C GLU A 100 5.83 -6.16 -25.90
N ARG A 101 6.77 -6.52 -25.01
CA ARG A 101 7.87 -5.65 -24.62
C ARG A 101 9.08 -6.48 -24.26
N THR A 102 10.25 -6.02 -24.71
CA THR A 102 11.57 -6.52 -24.30
C THR A 102 12.32 -5.40 -23.58
N ALA A 103 12.89 -5.69 -22.42
CA ALA A 103 13.73 -4.76 -21.67
C ALA A 103 15.09 -4.59 -22.33
N ASN A 104 15.58 -3.36 -22.37
CA ASN A 104 17.00 -3.12 -22.58
C ASN A 104 17.80 -3.29 -21.25
N LYS A 105 19.13 -3.25 -21.32
CA LYS A 105 20.04 -3.45 -20.15
C LYS A 105 19.74 -2.57 -18.92
N LYS A 106 19.10 -1.40 -19.10
CA LYS A 106 18.72 -0.49 -18.02
C LYS A 106 17.33 -0.76 -17.45
N GLU A 107 16.51 -1.53 -18.17
CA GLU A 107 15.10 -1.79 -17.86
C GLU A 107 14.86 -3.19 -17.26
N GLU A 108 15.85 -4.06 -17.25
CA GLU A 108 15.75 -5.40 -16.68
C GLU A 108 15.39 -5.34 -15.18
N LEU A 109 14.33 -6.06 -14.78
CA LEU A 109 13.98 -6.17 -13.36
C LEU A 109 14.80 -7.27 -12.72
N ARG A 110 15.69 -6.89 -11.81
CA ARG A 110 16.64 -7.83 -11.22
C ARG A 110 16.00 -8.65 -10.11
N ARG A 111 16.40 -9.92 -10.00
CA ARG A 111 15.93 -10.85 -8.97
C ARG A 111 16.05 -10.30 -7.56
N GLU A 112 17.18 -9.67 -7.22
CA GLU A 112 17.39 -9.11 -5.88
C GLU A 112 16.37 -8.03 -5.54
N TRP A 113 15.91 -7.25 -6.52
CA TRP A 113 14.88 -6.22 -6.27
C TRP A 113 13.53 -6.85 -5.99
N LEU A 114 13.20 -7.94 -6.68
CA LEU A 114 11.97 -8.69 -6.43
C LEU A 114 11.98 -9.34 -5.03
N LYS A 115 13.13 -9.85 -4.58
CA LYS A 115 13.28 -10.48 -3.25
C LYS A 115 13.30 -9.49 -2.09
N ASP A 116 13.83 -8.29 -2.31
CA ASP A 116 13.87 -7.24 -1.29
C ASP A 116 12.51 -6.54 -1.12
N ASP A 117 11.65 -6.60 -2.14
CA ASP A 117 10.35 -5.92 -2.15
C ASP A 117 9.33 -6.61 -1.22
N SER A 118 8.62 -5.81 -0.42
CA SER A 118 7.65 -6.31 0.57
C SER A 118 6.48 -7.07 -0.03
N ILE A 119 6.11 -6.78 -1.28
CA ILE A 119 5.03 -7.46 -2.00
C ILE A 119 5.63 -8.57 -2.88
N LEU A 120 6.64 -8.28 -3.70
CA LEU A 120 7.12 -9.24 -4.69
C LEU A 120 7.91 -10.42 -4.08
N LYS A 121 8.38 -10.30 -2.84
CA LYS A 121 9.05 -11.41 -2.12
C LYS A 121 8.14 -12.61 -1.91
N THR A 122 6.81 -12.44 -1.96
CA THR A 122 5.83 -13.52 -1.77
C THR A 122 5.58 -14.36 -3.02
N ILE A 123 6.14 -13.96 -4.16
CA ILE A 123 5.94 -14.67 -5.43
C ILE A 123 6.37 -16.14 -5.29
N PRO A 124 5.53 -17.10 -5.73
CA PRO A 124 5.79 -18.54 -5.55
C PRO A 124 7.14 -19.03 -6.09
N MET A 125 7.69 -18.38 -7.10
CA MET A 125 9.04 -18.63 -7.66
C MET A 125 10.15 -18.67 -6.60
N PHE A 126 10.01 -17.96 -5.47
CA PHE A 126 11.04 -17.91 -4.45
C PHE A 126 10.93 -18.99 -3.38
N SER A 127 9.80 -19.68 -3.30
CA SER A 127 9.53 -20.76 -2.34
C SER A 127 9.42 -22.14 -3.00
N ASN A 128 9.00 -22.22 -4.27
CA ASN A 128 8.85 -23.46 -5.02
C ASN A 128 9.83 -23.53 -6.20
N SER A 129 10.90 -24.31 -6.06
CA SER A 129 11.92 -24.48 -7.09
C SER A 129 11.62 -25.56 -8.14
N SER A 130 10.50 -26.28 -8.00
CA SER A 130 10.18 -27.42 -8.89
C SER A 130 9.36 -27.02 -10.13
N GLU A 131 8.73 -25.84 -10.09
CA GLU A 131 7.90 -25.32 -11.17
C GLU A 131 8.68 -24.31 -12.06
N ARG A 132 8.15 -24.05 -13.25
CA ARG A 132 8.70 -23.09 -14.22
C ARG A 132 7.71 -22.03 -14.68
N ASN A 133 6.43 -22.17 -14.31
CA ASN A 133 5.35 -21.28 -14.70
C ASN A 133 4.59 -20.95 -13.42
N PHE A 134 4.69 -19.71 -12.95
CA PHE A 134 4.17 -19.30 -11.64
C PHE A 134 3.03 -18.31 -11.83
N LYS A 135 1.85 -18.64 -11.32
CA LYS A 135 0.73 -17.67 -11.25
C LYS A 135 1.05 -16.62 -10.20
N ILE A 136 0.82 -15.35 -10.50
CA ILE A 136 0.98 -14.25 -9.55
C ILE A 136 -0.37 -13.60 -9.25
N SER A 137 -0.49 -13.03 -8.06
CA SER A 137 -1.67 -12.31 -7.59
C SER A 137 -1.76 -10.90 -8.19
N GLN A 138 -2.95 -10.29 -8.16
CA GLN A 138 -3.14 -8.93 -8.68
C GLN A 138 -2.23 -7.89 -7.99
N PRO A 139 -2.05 -7.88 -6.65
CA PRO A 139 -1.14 -6.94 -6.01
C PRO A 139 0.33 -7.10 -6.44
N GLU A 140 0.77 -8.33 -6.69
CA GLU A 140 2.13 -8.61 -7.20
C GLU A 140 2.28 -8.10 -8.63
N GLU A 141 1.29 -8.35 -9.50
CA GLU A 141 1.29 -7.85 -10.87
C GLU A 141 1.30 -6.31 -10.91
N ASP A 142 0.41 -5.66 -10.16
CA ASP A 142 0.31 -4.20 -10.10
C ASP A 142 1.64 -3.58 -9.64
N ARG A 143 2.26 -4.19 -8.63
CA ARG A 143 3.57 -3.77 -8.14
C ARG A 143 4.65 -3.96 -9.19
N LEU A 144 4.66 -5.08 -9.89
CA LEU A 144 5.65 -5.41 -10.93
C LEU A 144 5.52 -4.48 -12.14
N ARG A 145 4.30 -4.23 -12.63
CA ARG A 145 4.02 -3.26 -13.71
C ARG A 145 4.52 -1.87 -13.35
N LYS A 146 4.22 -1.41 -12.12
CA LYS A 146 4.65 -0.11 -11.62
C LYS A 146 6.16 -0.02 -11.45
N LEU A 147 6.79 -1.11 -10.99
CA LEU A 147 8.25 -1.19 -10.88
C LEU A 147 8.91 -1.08 -12.26
N TRP A 148 8.39 -1.80 -13.24
CA TRP A 148 8.96 -1.84 -14.58
C TRP A 148 8.77 -0.56 -15.37
N SER A 149 7.66 0.15 -15.17
CA SER A 149 7.42 1.45 -15.82
C SER A 149 8.41 2.52 -15.37
N ARG A 150 9.02 2.37 -14.19
CA ARG A 150 10.02 3.28 -13.64
C ARG A 150 11.46 2.79 -13.78
N THR A 151 11.68 1.54 -14.12
CA THR A 151 13.04 1.00 -14.29
C THR A 151 13.66 1.55 -15.58
N GLY A 152 14.93 1.94 -15.52
CA GLY A 152 15.65 2.57 -16.65
C GLY A 152 15.33 4.05 -16.89
N GLN A 153 14.29 4.60 -16.25
CA GLN A 153 13.89 5.99 -16.39
C GLN A 153 14.71 6.93 -15.49
N ASN A 154 14.97 8.15 -15.94
CA ASN A 154 15.61 9.17 -15.10
C ASN A 154 14.68 9.61 -13.96
N TRP A 155 15.26 10.03 -12.83
CA TRP A 155 14.50 10.59 -11.72
C TRP A 155 14.07 12.02 -12.05
N ASN A 156 12.77 12.30 -11.93
CA ASN A 156 12.24 13.66 -12.08
C ASN A 156 12.28 14.42 -10.74
N ARG A 157 11.86 15.69 -10.76
CA ARG A 157 11.83 16.56 -9.56
C ARG A 157 10.99 15.94 -8.45
N ASP A 158 9.76 15.54 -8.78
CA ASP A 158 8.81 14.95 -7.85
C ASP A 158 9.38 13.71 -7.15
N GLU A 159 10.02 12.81 -7.90
CA GLU A 159 10.61 11.59 -7.34
C GLU A 159 11.81 11.94 -6.47
N SER A 160 12.59 12.94 -6.88
CA SER A 160 13.73 13.42 -6.10
C SER A 160 13.29 14.06 -4.77
N ILE A 161 12.14 14.77 -4.74
CA ILE A 161 11.50 15.25 -3.50
C ILE A 161 11.11 14.08 -2.60
N GLY A 162 10.59 12.98 -3.16
CA GLY A 162 10.30 11.78 -2.35
C GLY A 162 11.54 11.10 -1.78
N GLY A 163 12.66 11.13 -2.51
CA GLY A 163 13.96 10.74 -1.98
C GLY A 163 14.44 11.65 -0.85
N LEU A 164 14.25 12.97 -0.99
CA LEU A 164 14.60 13.96 0.03
C LEU A 164 13.73 13.80 1.28
N TRP A 165 12.43 13.57 1.11
CA TRP A 165 11.51 13.24 2.20
C TRP A 165 11.98 12.00 2.98
N ALA A 166 12.31 10.90 2.28
CA ALA A 166 12.81 9.70 2.94
C ALA A 166 14.13 9.95 3.70
N TYR A 167 14.97 10.87 3.22
CA TYR A 167 16.15 11.33 3.95
C TYR A 167 15.78 12.10 5.22
N VAL A 168 14.88 13.09 5.14
CA VAL A 168 14.40 13.86 6.29
C VAL A 168 13.81 12.94 7.36
N GLU A 169 12.99 11.95 7.00
CA GLU A 169 12.40 11.01 7.97
C GLU A 169 13.44 10.12 8.67
N THR A 170 14.61 9.93 8.04
CA THR A 170 15.72 9.11 8.53
C THR A 170 16.92 9.93 9.03
N LEU A 171 16.76 11.25 9.15
CA LEU A 171 17.77 12.13 9.73
C LEU A 171 17.99 11.76 11.21
N GLY A 172 19.26 11.56 11.59
CA GLY A 172 19.62 11.04 12.92
C GLY A 172 19.24 9.58 13.22
N LYS A 173 18.54 8.88 12.31
CA LYS A 173 18.07 7.48 12.48
C LYS A 173 18.73 6.51 11.50
N GLU A 174 18.59 5.21 11.76
CA GLU A 174 19.03 4.17 10.83
C GLU A 174 18.20 4.23 9.52
N ILE A 175 18.89 4.15 8.37
CA ILE A 175 18.22 3.99 7.07
C ILE A 175 18.00 2.51 6.84
N SER A 176 16.76 2.08 7.00
CA SER A 176 16.36 0.69 6.84
C SER A 176 15.48 0.49 5.60
N LYS A 177 15.68 -0.66 4.95
CA LYS A 177 14.85 -1.16 3.84
C LYS A 177 13.68 -2.01 4.31
N LEU A 178 13.48 -2.17 5.63
CA LEU A 178 12.39 -2.99 6.16
C LEU A 178 11.02 -2.36 5.84
N GLU A 179 10.00 -3.21 5.87
CA GLU A 179 8.61 -2.82 5.64
C GLU A 179 8.16 -1.71 6.62
N GLY A 180 7.43 -0.72 6.10
CA GLY A 180 6.95 0.42 6.89
C GLY A 180 8.02 1.48 7.16
N ARG A 181 9.26 1.31 6.67
CA ARG A 181 10.31 2.33 6.75
C ARG A 181 10.22 3.29 5.56
N PRO A 182 10.71 4.55 5.70
CA PRO A 182 10.54 5.58 4.66
C PRO A 182 11.03 5.16 3.26
N VAL A 183 12.13 4.39 3.19
CA VAL A 183 12.67 3.87 1.91
C VAL A 183 11.70 2.88 1.25
N GLU A 184 11.12 1.96 2.01
CA GLU A 184 10.19 0.96 1.49
C GLU A 184 8.84 1.59 1.12
N LEU A 185 8.32 2.48 1.97
CA LEU A 185 7.10 3.24 1.71
C LEU A 185 7.21 4.03 0.40
N PHE A 186 8.29 4.81 0.24
CA PHE A 186 8.46 5.60 -0.97
C PHE A 186 8.73 4.74 -2.20
N SER A 187 9.44 3.62 -2.07
CA SER A 187 9.60 2.63 -3.15
C SER A 187 8.25 2.14 -3.68
N ARG A 188 7.32 1.80 -2.80
CA ARG A 188 5.94 1.40 -3.18
C ARG A 188 5.16 2.51 -3.85
N ILE A 189 5.23 3.72 -3.31
CA ILE A 189 4.48 4.88 -3.80
C ILE A 189 5.02 5.35 -5.15
N SER A 190 6.33 5.50 -5.30
CA SER A 190 6.96 5.96 -6.55
C SER A 190 6.94 4.91 -7.66
N GLY A 191 6.96 3.62 -7.30
CA GLY A 191 7.25 2.56 -8.26
C GLY A 191 8.74 2.34 -8.48
N ARG A 192 9.63 3.01 -7.74
CA ARG A 192 11.08 2.80 -7.88
C ARG A 192 11.51 1.55 -7.12
N ALA A 193 12.63 0.95 -7.54
CA ALA A 193 13.25 -0.14 -6.80
C ALA A 193 13.84 0.38 -5.48
N MET A 194 13.74 -0.42 -4.41
CA MET A 194 14.24 -0.04 -3.08
C MET A 194 15.72 0.35 -3.05
N PRO A 195 16.65 -0.35 -3.76
CA PRO A 195 18.03 0.11 -3.84
C PRO A 195 18.18 1.50 -4.48
N GLY A 196 17.35 1.82 -5.47
CA GLY A 196 17.35 3.15 -6.10
C GLY A 196 16.93 4.26 -5.13
N VAL A 197 15.87 4.01 -4.35
CA VAL A 197 15.40 4.94 -3.30
C VAL A 197 16.47 5.09 -2.21
N TYR A 198 17.02 3.99 -1.72
CA TYR A 198 18.09 3.99 -0.72
C TYR A 198 19.28 4.83 -1.19
N ASN A 199 19.72 4.64 -2.43
CA ASN A 199 20.81 5.40 -3.03
C ASN A 199 20.49 6.91 -3.07
N LYS A 200 19.24 7.29 -3.33
CA LYS A 200 18.83 8.71 -3.27
C LYS A 200 18.91 9.29 -1.87
N VAL A 201 18.47 8.54 -0.85
CA VAL A 201 18.64 8.95 0.54
C VAL A 201 20.12 9.14 0.89
N MET A 202 20.99 8.23 0.45
CA MET A 202 22.43 8.31 0.69
C MET A 202 23.09 9.48 -0.07
N ASN A 203 22.57 9.85 -1.24
CA ASN A 203 23.01 11.05 -1.96
C ASN A 203 22.67 12.32 -1.18
N TYR A 204 21.45 12.45 -0.65
CA TYR A 204 21.06 13.61 0.16
C TYR A 204 21.84 13.69 1.47
N ARG A 205 22.10 12.55 2.11
CA ARG A 205 23.02 12.49 3.25
C ARG A 205 24.41 13.04 2.91
N ALA A 206 24.93 12.77 1.71
CA ALA A 206 26.22 13.32 1.29
C ALA A 206 26.17 14.82 0.94
N LEU A 207 24.99 15.35 0.58
CA LEU A 207 24.79 16.77 0.29
C LEU A 207 24.58 17.61 1.56
N ASP A 208 24.10 17.00 2.65
CA ASP A 208 23.77 17.71 3.88
C ASP A 208 25.02 17.94 4.75
N PRO A 209 25.54 19.18 4.84
CA PRO A 209 26.72 19.47 5.66
C PRO A 209 26.47 19.30 7.17
N ARG A 210 25.21 19.11 7.59
CA ARG A 210 24.81 18.90 8.99
C ARG A 210 24.87 17.43 9.39
N ASP A 211 24.86 16.50 8.44
CA ASP A 211 24.92 15.06 8.71
C ASP A 211 26.36 14.54 8.54
N THR A 212 27.00 14.21 9.66
CA THR A 212 28.40 13.71 9.67
C THR A 212 28.51 12.22 9.30
N ARG A 213 27.38 11.53 9.11
CA ARG A 213 27.37 10.10 8.75
C ARG A 213 27.78 9.92 7.30
N LYS A 214 28.40 8.78 7.00
CA LYS A 214 28.83 8.45 5.64
C LYS A 214 27.63 8.43 4.67
N GLY A 215 27.66 9.31 3.69
CA GLY A 215 26.77 9.33 2.53
C GLY A 215 27.34 8.60 1.32
N MET A 216 26.70 8.77 0.16
CA MET A 216 27.19 8.29 -1.13
C MET A 216 27.32 9.45 -2.11
N PHE A 217 28.48 9.58 -2.75
CA PHE A 217 28.70 10.59 -3.79
C PHE A 217 28.12 10.11 -5.12
N GLY A 218 26.86 10.48 -5.37
CA GLY A 218 26.16 10.14 -6.61
C GLY A 218 24.97 11.06 -6.91
N ALA A 219 24.89 12.22 -6.25
CA ALA A 219 23.80 13.17 -6.44
C ALA A 219 23.80 13.73 -7.87
N GLY A 220 22.70 13.48 -8.60
CA GLY A 220 22.51 14.00 -9.95
C GLY A 220 22.20 15.49 -9.95
N ALA A 221 22.16 16.12 -11.12
CA ALA A 221 21.79 17.53 -11.25
C ALA A 221 20.42 17.84 -10.61
N MET A 222 19.44 16.95 -10.81
CA MET A 222 18.10 17.09 -10.22
C MET A 222 18.12 17.07 -8.69
N ASP A 223 18.91 16.20 -8.07
CA ASP A 223 18.99 16.10 -6.60
C ASP A 223 19.60 17.37 -6.00
N LYS A 224 20.57 17.97 -6.68
CA LYS A 224 21.19 19.23 -6.27
C LYS A 224 20.23 20.41 -6.41
N LEU A 225 19.41 20.44 -7.46
CA LEU A 225 18.37 21.44 -7.64
C LEU A 225 17.33 21.35 -6.53
N VAL A 226 16.77 20.16 -6.30
CA VAL A 226 15.80 19.94 -5.21
C VAL A 226 16.42 20.26 -3.85
N TRP A 227 17.67 19.89 -3.60
CA TRP A 227 18.36 20.29 -2.36
C TRP A 227 18.43 21.81 -2.20
N ALA A 228 18.83 22.53 -3.25
CA ALA A 228 18.94 23.99 -3.21
C ALA A 228 17.59 24.71 -3.03
N GLU A 229 16.47 24.08 -3.41
CA GLU A 229 15.13 24.61 -3.18
C GLU A 229 14.77 24.67 -1.68
N PHE A 230 15.20 23.68 -0.89
CA PHE A 230 14.78 23.55 0.52
C PHE A 230 15.89 23.82 1.54
N PHE A 231 17.15 23.91 1.10
CA PHE A 231 18.29 24.14 1.98
C PHE A 231 18.82 25.57 1.88
N ASN A 232 18.80 26.28 3.01
CA ASN A 232 19.35 27.61 3.13
C ASN A 232 20.82 27.55 3.56
N THR A 233 21.72 27.87 2.64
CA THR A 233 23.18 27.83 2.85
C THR A 233 23.69 28.87 3.85
N GLN A 234 23.04 30.03 3.96
CA GLN A 234 23.46 31.10 4.87
C GLN A 234 23.17 30.76 6.33
N THR A 235 22.03 30.11 6.58
CA THR A 235 21.59 29.75 7.93
C THR A 235 21.91 28.30 8.29
N ASN A 236 22.41 27.51 7.33
CA ASN A 236 22.66 26.08 7.46
C ASN A 236 21.41 25.33 7.97
N LYS A 237 20.23 25.64 7.39
CA LYS A 237 18.94 25.06 7.76
C LYS A 237 18.25 24.43 6.56
N LEU A 238 17.68 23.24 6.77
CA LEU A 238 16.80 22.57 5.82
C LEU A 238 15.35 22.81 6.26
N ASP A 239 14.49 23.21 5.32
CA ASP A 239 13.06 23.39 5.57
C ASP A 239 12.33 22.03 5.52
N GLU A 240 12.41 21.29 6.63
CA GLU A 240 11.83 19.95 6.76
C GLU A 240 10.30 19.96 6.62
N ASP A 241 9.63 21.01 7.08
CA ASP A 241 8.19 21.14 6.99
C ASP A 241 7.73 21.37 5.55
N ALA A 242 8.41 22.25 4.79
CA ALA A 242 8.11 22.45 3.38
C ALA A 242 8.32 21.17 2.55
N ILE A 243 9.37 20.38 2.85
CA ILE A 243 9.62 19.09 2.20
C ILE A 243 8.48 18.11 2.48
N ARG A 244 8.04 17.98 3.74
CA ARG A 244 6.92 17.10 4.13
C ARG A 244 5.63 17.53 3.44
N SER A 245 5.33 18.82 3.41
CA SER A 245 4.15 19.37 2.72
C SER A 245 4.17 19.12 1.22
N GLU A 246 5.31 19.33 0.56
CA GLU A 246 5.44 19.11 -0.88
C GLU A 246 5.38 17.62 -1.22
N PHE A 247 5.97 16.75 -0.40
CA PHE A 247 5.83 15.31 -0.53
C PHE A 247 4.36 14.87 -0.44
N SER A 248 3.64 15.32 0.58
CA SER A 248 2.20 15.05 0.74
C SER A 248 1.37 15.60 -0.44
N ARG A 249 1.76 16.75 -1.00
CA ARG A 249 1.07 17.32 -2.17
C ARG A 249 1.20 16.43 -3.42
N ILE A 250 2.38 15.86 -3.63
CA ILE A 250 2.74 15.11 -4.85
C ILE A 250 2.36 13.62 -4.75
N TRP A 251 2.68 12.99 -3.61
CA TRP A 251 2.79 11.54 -3.50
C TRP A 251 1.72 10.88 -2.66
N GLU A 252 1.04 11.61 -1.77
CA GLU A 252 -0.12 11.05 -1.07
C GLU A 252 -1.33 11.05 -2.02
N PRO A 253 -1.90 9.88 -2.34
CA PRO A 253 -3.20 9.82 -2.99
C PRO A 253 -4.21 10.59 -2.13
N GLN A 254 -5.21 11.21 -2.76
CA GLN A 254 -6.31 11.91 -2.06
C GLN A 254 -6.96 11.04 -0.95
N THR A 255 -6.85 9.71 -1.05
CA THR A 255 -7.33 8.74 -0.06
C THR A 255 -6.41 8.52 1.16
N GLN A 256 -5.13 8.92 1.11
CA GLN A 256 -4.13 8.69 2.18
C GLN A 256 -3.75 9.96 2.97
N ARG A 257 -4.24 11.14 2.57
CA ARG A 257 -4.27 12.35 3.43
C ARG A 257 -4.99 12.12 4.76
N HIS A 258 -5.85 11.10 4.81
CA HIS A 258 -6.71 10.82 5.93
C HIS A 258 -6.01 10.09 7.07
N TYR A 259 -5.11 9.15 6.82
CA TYR A 259 -4.52 8.36 7.90
C TYR A 259 -3.48 9.16 8.72
N THR A 260 -2.70 10.03 8.07
CA THR A 260 -1.73 10.95 8.70
C THR A 260 -2.44 12.06 9.49
N GLN A 261 -3.60 12.52 9.02
CA GLN A 261 -4.43 13.47 9.77
C GLN A 261 -5.16 12.81 10.95
N TYR A 262 -5.66 11.57 10.80
CA TYR A 262 -6.23 10.79 11.90
C TYR A 262 -5.18 10.46 12.97
N SER A 263 -3.94 10.13 12.60
CA SER A 263 -2.83 9.94 13.55
C SER A 263 -2.53 11.23 14.30
N LYS A 264 -2.39 12.38 13.60
CA LYS A 264 -2.14 13.67 14.26
C LYS A 264 -3.28 14.10 15.20
N ILE A 265 -4.54 13.96 14.77
CA ILE A 265 -5.71 14.28 15.62
C ILE A 265 -5.77 13.32 16.81
N ARG A 266 -5.48 12.03 16.60
CA ARG A 266 -5.41 11.04 17.67
C ARG A 266 -4.29 11.35 18.66
N ASP A 267 -3.10 11.69 18.19
CA ASP A 267 -1.94 12.04 19.01
C ASP A 267 -2.20 13.33 19.81
N GLU A 268 -2.81 14.35 19.19
CA GLU A 268 -3.27 15.58 19.87
C GLU A 268 -4.33 15.26 20.93
N ARG A 269 -5.32 14.42 20.61
CA ARG A 269 -6.39 14.02 21.53
C ARG A 269 -5.85 13.20 22.70
N GLU A 270 -4.99 12.22 22.44
CA GLU A 270 -4.33 11.42 23.47
C GLU A 270 -3.42 12.28 24.36
N SER A 271 -2.73 13.28 23.77
CA SER A 271 -1.93 14.23 24.55
C SER A 271 -2.80 15.12 25.44
N PHE A 272 -3.95 15.58 24.94
CA PHE A 272 -4.92 16.36 25.71
C PHE A 272 -5.53 15.52 26.84
N GLU A 273 -5.95 14.29 26.56
CA GLU A 273 -6.52 13.36 27.55
C GLU A 273 -5.51 13.05 28.67
N ARG A 274 -4.22 12.84 28.32
CA ARG A 274 -3.14 12.66 29.30
C ARG A 274 -2.96 13.87 30.21
N GLU A 275 -3.08 15.07 29.66
CA GLU A 275 -2.99 16.30 30.44
C GLU A 275 -4.21 16.48 31.35
N VAL A 276 -5.41 16.18 30.87
CA VAL A 276 -6.63 16.17 31.69
C VAL A 276 -6.49 15.19 32.86
N GLN A 277 -6.08 13.94 32.60
CA GLN A 277 -5.84 12.94 33.64
C GLN A 277 -4.76 13.36 34.65
N ARG A 278 -3.76 14.12 34.22
CA ARG A 278 -2.75 14.70 35.11
C ARG A 278 -3.36 15.80 36.00
N LEU A 279 -4.24 16.63 35.45
CA LEU A 279 -4.91 17.72 36.17
C LEU A 279 -5.98 17.20 37.15
N GLU A 280 -6.72 16.15 36.80
CA GLU A 280 -7.72 15.50 37.66
C GLU A 280 -7.13 14.95 38.97
N LYS A 281 -5.82 14.66 38.99
CA LYS A 281 -5.10 14.28 40.21
C LYS A 281 -4.91 15.44 41.21
N ARG A 282 -5.26 16.68 40.83
CA ARG A 282 -5.20 17.87 41.70
C ARG A 282 -6.58 18.13 42.31
N GLY A 283 -6.60 18.67 43.54
CA GLY A 283 -7.85 19.09 44.17
C GLY A 283 -8.54 20.25 43.45
N LEU A 284 -9.89 20.26 43.44
CA LEU A 284 -10.73 21.24 42.75
C LEU A 284 -10.34 22.70 43.02
N SER A 285 -10.09 23.05 44.28
CA SER A 285 -9.67 24.40 44.68
C SER A 285 -8.31 24.82 44.09
N SER A 286 -7.38 23.87 43.89
CA SER A 286 -6.09 24.14 43.22
C SER A 286 -6.28 24.42 41.72
N LEU A 287 -7.22 23.72 41.08
CA LEU A 287 -7.54 23.90 39.66
C LEU A 287 -8.24 25.24 39.41
N LEU A 288 -9.19 25.63 40.27
CA LEU A 288 -9.89 26.91 40.19
C LEU A 288 -8.92 28.10 40.32
N ASN A 289 -7.98 28.03 41.27
CA ASN A 289 -6.96 29.07 41.43
C ASN A 289 -6.04 29.18 40.21
N ALA A 290 -5.63 28.05 39.62
CA ALA A 290 -4.81 28.04 38.41
C ALA A 290 -5.57 28.65 37.21
N TYR A 291 -6.86 28.33 37.07
CA TYR A 291 -7.73 28.89 36.05
C TYR A 291 -7.91 30.42 36.21
N GLU A 292 -8.11 30.91 37.43
CA GLU A 292 -8.21 32.35 37.67
C GLU A 292 -6.95 33.12 37.29
N GLN A 293 -5.76 32.56 37.59
CA GLN A 293 -4.48 33.15 37.18
C GLN A 293 -4.34 33.17 35.66
N GLN A 294 -4.67 32.06 34.99
CA GLN A 294 -4.67 31.98 33.52
C GLN A 294 -5.62 33.01 32.90
N ARG A 295 -6.83 33.13 33.45
CA ARG A 295 -7.85 34.09 32.99
C ARG A 295 -7.42 35.55 33.18
N LYS A 296 -6.74 35.88 34.29
CA LYS A 296 -6.16 37.23 34.52
C LYS A 296 -5.06 37.55 33.50
N ASN A 297 -4.26 36.57 33.12
CA ASN A 297 -3.21 36.73 32.10
C ASN A 297 -3.79 36.91 30.68
N LEU A 298 -4.84 36.16 30.32
CA LEU A 298 -5.53 36.29 29.04
C LEU A 298 -6.25 37.64 28.88
N LYS A 299 -6.82 38.18 29.97
CA LYS A 299 -7.38 39.54 29.97
C LYS A 299 -6.33 40.62 29.69
N LYS A 300 -5.07 40.41 30.08
CA LYS A 300 -3.96 41.33 29.77
C LYS A 300 -3.49 41.23 28.32
N SER A 301 -3.63 40.06 27.67
CA SER A 301 -3.21 39.85 26.27
C SER A 301 -4.31 40.13 25.23
N GLY A 302 -5.54 40.46 25.66
CA GLY A 302 -6.64 40.82 24.75
C GLY A 302 -7.28 39.64 23.98
N THR A 303 -6.91 38.39 24.30
CA THR A 303 -7.35 37.19 23.57
C THR A 303 -8.12 36.24 24.50
N SER A 304 -9.46 36.32 24.49
CA SER A 304 -10.34 35.46 25.29
C SER A 304 -11.04 34.34 24.51
N LEU A 305 -10.88 34.31 23.18
CA LEU A 305 -11.56 33.35 22.31
C LEU A 305 -10.68 32.13 22.03
N PRO A 306 -11.27 30.92 21.99
CA PRO A 306 -10.53 29.73 21.62
C PRO A 306 -10.04 29.84 20.18
N ILE A 307 -8.82 29.37 19.93
CA ILE A 307 -8.26 29.31 18.58
C ILE A 307 -8.98 28.20 17.83
N SER A 308 -9.71 28.56 16.78
CA SER A 308 -10.30 27.59 15.86
C SER A 308 -9.22 27.07 14.91
N LYS A 309 -9.17 25.74 14.73
CA LYS A 309 -8.35 25.09 13.70
C LYS A 309 -9.27 24.49 12.65
N ALA A 310 -9.03 24.79 11.38
CA ALA A 310 -9.74 24.13 10.28
C ALA A 310 -9.21 22.69 10.11
N THR A 311 -10.10 21.71 9.98
CA THR A 311 -9.79 20.28 9.80
C THR A 311 -10.59 19.73 8.62
N ILE A 312 -9.93 18.96 7.77
CA ILE A 312 -10.56 18.23 6.65
C ILE A 312 -10.98 16.85 7.16
N VAL A 313 -12.28 16.53 7.13
CA VAL A 313 -12.81 15.22 7.54
C VAL A 313 -13.20 14.39 6.31
N ASN A 314 -12.95 13.08 6.35
CA ASN A 314 -13.53 12.17 5.36
C ASN A 314 -14.93 11.81 5.78
N ILE A 315 -15.88 12.03 4.87
CA ILE A 315 -17.25 11.57 5.01
C ILE A 315 -17.43 10.47 3.96
N TYR A 316 -17.62 9.23 4.42
CA TYR A 316 -18.06 8.16 3.53
C TYR A 316 -19.52 8.44 3.17
N GLU A 317 -19.81 8.47 1.87
CA GLU A 317 -21.19 8.49 1.39
C GLU A 317 -21.83 7.14 1.74
N ARG A 318 -22.72 7.16 2.73
CA ARG A 318 -23.45 5.98 3.16
C ARG A 318 -24.63 5.79 2.23
N ASN A 319 -24.89 4.55 1.83
CA ASN A 319 -26.06 4.20 1.06
C ASN A 319 -27.32 4.43 1.93
N PRO A 320 -28.17 5.41 1.58
CA PRO A 320 -29.35 5.74 2.37
C PRO A 320 -30.32 4.57 2.46
N LEU A 321 -30.35 3.69 1.45
CA LEU A 321 -31.18 2.50 1.44
C LEU A 321 -30.74 1.49 2.52
N VAL A 322 -29.43 1.28 2.69
CA VAL A 322 -28.88 0.40 3.73
C VAL A 322 -29.23 0.93 5.11
N VAL A 323 -29.11 2.25 5.32
CA VAL A 323 -29.46 2.90 6.59
C VAL A 323 -30.96 2.80 6.88
N ALA A 324 -31.82 3.08 5.90
CA ALA A 324 -33.26 3.01 6.05
C ALA A 324 -33.74 1.58 6.35
N ILE A 325 -33.24 0.59 5.59
CA ILE A 325 -33.57 -0.83 5.82
C ILE A 325 -33.10 -1.27 7.21
N ALA A 326 -31.89 -0.90 7.64
CA ALA A 326 -31.39 -1.26 8.98
C ALA A 326 -32.27 -0.68 10.10
N LYS A 327 -32.71 0.58 9.96
CA LYS A 327 -33.62 1.21 10.93
C LYS A 327 -35.00 0.55 10.95
N LEU A 328 -35.58 0.27 9.78
CA LEU A 328 -36.89 -0.38 9.67
C LEU A 328 -36.87 -1.82 10.18
N ARG A 329 -35.81 -2.59 9.84
CA ARG A 329 -35.58 -3.95 10.35
C ARG A 329 -35.54 -3.97 11.87
N ALA A 330 -34.88 -2.97 12.47
CA ALA A 330 -34.77 -2.82 13.92
C ALA A 330 -36.02 -2.19 14.56
N ASN A 331 -37.04 -1.84 13.78
CA ASN A 331 -38.18 -1.03 14.21
C ASN A 331 -37.75 0.24 14.97
N PHE A 332 -36.65 0.87 14.56
CA PHE A 332 -36.02 2.02 15.23
C PHE A 332 -35.53 1.77 16.67
N HIS A 333 -35.37 0.51 17.08
CA HIS A 333 -34.83 0.14 18.40
C HIS A 333 -33.38 -0.36 18.30
N CYS A 334 -32.71 -0.43 19.46
CA CYS A 334 -31.39 -1.04 19.54
C CYS A 334 -31.49 -2.55 19.31
N GLU A 335 -30.72 -3.09 18.37
CA GLU A 335 -30.69 -4.53 18.07
C GLU A 335 -29.80 -5.32 19.06
N TYR A 336 -29.17 -4.64 20.02
CA TYR A 336 -28.51 -5.31 21.15
C TYR A 336 -29.56 -5.79 22.15
N GLN A 337 -29.61 -7.11 22.38
CA GLN A 337 -30.69 -7.78 23.11
C GLN A 337 -30.83 -7.35 24.58
N GLU A 338 -29.73 -6.94 25.22
CA GLU A 338 -29.73 -6.51 26.62
C GLU A 338 -29.81 -4.98 26.77
N CYS A 339 -30.39 -4.30 25.79
CA CYS A 339 -30.48 -2.84 25.82
C CYS A 339 -31.58 -2.35 26.77
N ASN A 340 -31.15 -1.76 27.89
CA ASN A 340 -32.03 -1.14 28.89
C ASN A 340 -32.01 0.40 28.85
N HIS A 341 -31.45 1.00 27.80
CA HIS A 341 -31.38 2.46 27.68
C HIS A 341 -32.74 3.04 27.29
N GLU A 342 -33.19 4.05 28.03
CA GLU A 342 -34.39 4.80 27.66
C GLU A 342 -34.19 5.50 26.30
N HIS A 343 -35.18 5.35 25.43
CA HIS A 343 -35.17 5.98 24.12
C HIS A 343 -35.75 7.39 24.22
N PHE A 344 -35.10 8.34 23.55
CA PHE A 344 -35.69 9.63 23.27
C PHE A 344 -36.20 9.67 21.83
N LEU A 345 -37.20 10.50 21.57
CA LEU A 345 -37.78 10.66 20.24
C LEU A 345 -36.96 11.66 19.41
N GLY A 346 -36.79 11.34 18.13
CA GLY A 346 -36.19 12.22 17.13
C GLY A 346 -37.20 13.23 16.59
N VAL A 347 -36.78 13.95 15.54
CA VAL A 347 -37.58 15.01 14.88
C VAL A 347 -38.91 14.54 14.28
N ASP A 348 -39.08 13.23 14.08
CA ASP A 348 -40.27 12.61 13.47
C ASP A 348 -41.09 11.80 14.51
N ASP A 349 -40.94 12.07 15.80
CA ASP A 349 -41.55 11.32 16.93
C ASP A 349 -41.19 9.82 16.97
N MET A 350 -40.16 9.40 16.21
CA MET A 350 -39.64 8.03 16.19
C MET A 350 -38.47 7.87 17.17
N PRO A 351 -38.32 6.70 17.82
CA PRO A 351 -37.15 6.42 18.66
C PRO A 351 -35.83 6.67 17.92
N TYR A 352 -34.91 7.40 18.53
CA TYR A 352 -33.63 7.72 17.92
C TYR A 352 -32.65 6.54 18.02
N CYS A 353 -32.27 5.96 16.86
CA CYS A 353 -31.19 4.97 16.76
C CYS A 353 -30.17 5.33 15.66
N GLU A 354 -28.94 4.90 15.86
CA GLU A 354 -27.79 5.13 14.97
C GLU A 354 -27.38 3.81 14.31
N VAL A 355 -27.16 3.86 12.99
CA VAL A 355 -26.66 2.68 12.25
C VAL A 355 -25.15 2.61 12.36
N HIS A 356 -24.67 1.47 12.86
CA HIS A 356 -23.27 1.14 13.08
C HIS A 356 -22.80 0.05 12.12
N HIS A 357 -21.62 0.23 11.52
CA HIS A 357 -20.97 -0.80 10.71
C HIS A 357 -20.14 -1.75 11.61
N ILE A 358 -20.47 -3.03 11.61
CA ILE A 358 -19.86 -4.06 12.47
C ILE A 358 -18.35 -4.21 12.19
N LYS A 359 -17.97 -4.22 10.91
CA LYS A 359 -16.63 -3.88 10.43
C LYS A 359 -16.68 -2.45 9.92
N SER A 360 -15.92 -1.55 10.54
CA SER A 360 -15.99 -0.12 10.21
C SER A 360 -15.64 0.15 8.74
N LEU A 361 -16.24 1.19 8.14
CA LEU A 361 -15.90 1.62 6.77
C LEU A 361 -14.42 2.02 6.66
N ALA A 362 -13.84 2.59 7.72
CA ALA A 362 -12.44 2.95 7.78
C ALA A 362 -11.50 1.73 7.75
N ASP A 363 -11.95 0.58 8.26
CA ASP A 363 -11.22 -0.69 8.23
C ASP A 363 -11.54 -1.54 6.98
N GLY A 364 -12.18 -0.95 5.97
CA GLY A 364 -12.61 -1.63 4.74
C GLY A 364 -13.80 -2.55 4.96
N GLY A 365 -14.74 -2.18 5.82
CA GLY A 365 -16.07 -2.77 5.88
C GLY A 365 -16.91 -2.41 4.66
N ALA A 366 -17.74 -3.35 4.20
CA ALA A 366 -18.69 -3.09 3.12
C ALA A 366 -19.91 -2.31 3.66
N ASP A 367 -20.49 -1.46 2.82
CA ASP A 367 -21.74 -0.77 3.15
C ASP A 367 -22.94 -1.59 2.65
N ASN A 368 -23.26 -2.66 3.38
CA ASN A 368 -24.30 -3.62 3.05
C ASN A 368 -25.07 -4.07 4.31
N LEU A 369 -26.21 -4.76 4.10
CA LEU A 369 -27.12 -5.13 5.19
C LEU A 369 -26.52 -6.11 6.19
N GLU A 370 -25.57 -6.93 5.74
CA GLU A 370 -24.86 -7.94 6.53
C GLU A 370 -23.83 -7.31 7.47
N ASN A 371 -23.37 -6.09 7.18
CA ASN A 371 -22.34 -5.40 7.95
C ASN A 371 -22.88 -4.24 8.80
N VAL A 372 -24.20 -4.09 8.96
CA VAL A 372 -24.80 -2.97 9.72
C VAL A 372 -25.78 -3.40 10.82
N VAL A 373 -25.84 -2.63 11.90
CA VAL A 373 -26.75 -2.83 13.04
C VAL A 373 -27.29 -1.48 13.56
N CYS A 374 -28.58 -1.37 13.91
CA CYS A 374 -29.11 -0.19 14.62
C CYS A 374 -28.86 -0.31 16.11
N LEU A 375 -28.29 0.74 16.70
CA LEU A 375 -27.94 0.81 18.12
C LEU A 375 -28.44 2.11 18.74
N CYS A 376 -28.68 2.10 20.05
CA CYS A 376 -28.83 3.35 20.79
C CYS A 376 -27.48 4.09 20.87
N PRO A 377 -27.46 5.40 21.14
CA PRO A 377 -26.22 6.17 21.21
C PRO A 377 -25.19 5.62 22.21
N ALA A 378 -25.66 5.06 23.34
CA ALA A 378 -24.78 4.48 24.36
C ALA A 378 -24.05 3.23 23.85
N HIS A 379 -24.77 2.22 23.36
CA HIS A 379 -24.16 1.01 22.79
C HIS A 379 -23.35 1.31 21.52
N HIS A 380 -23.75 2.32 20.74
CA HIS A 380 -22.95 2.75 19.60
C HIS A 380 -21.58 3.30 20.04
N LYS A 381 -21.53 4.12 21.10
CA LYS A 381 -20.26 4.60 21.68
C LYS A 381 -19.49 3.49 22.38
N GLU A 382 -20.15 2.59 23.10
CA GLU A 382 -19.50 1.44 23.75
C GLU A 382 -18.86 0.49 22.72
N ALA A 383 -19.51 0.27 21.57
CA ALA A 383 -18.94 -0.49 20.47
C ALA A 383 -17.66 0.15 19.90
N HIS A 384 -17.51 1.48 19.97
CA HIS A 384 -16.32 2.20 19.53
C HIS A 384 -15.22 2.35 20.60
N PHE A 385 -15.59 2.62 21.85
CA PHE A 385 -14.66 3.08 22.89
C PHE A 385 -14.72 2.27 24.19
N GLY A 386 -15.74 1.43 24.35
CA GLY A 386 -15.94 0.62 25.56
C GLY A 386 -14.94 -0.52 25.65
N THR A 387 -14.63 -0.93 26.88
CA THR A 387 -13.80 -2.12 27.16
C THR A 387 -14.39 -3.40 26.56
N ASN A 388 -15.72 -3.45 26.43
CA ASN A 388 -16.47 -4.59 25.89
C ASN A 388 -16.65 -4.54 24.36
N SER A 389 -16.04 -3.58 23.66
CA SER A 389 -16.18 -3.40 22.20
C SER A 389 -15.99 -4.69 21.40
N LYS A 390 -14.97 -5.49 21.71
CA LYS A 390 -14.71 -6.77 21.02
C LYS A 390 -15.83 -7.80 21.23
N GLN A 391 -16.39 -7.85 22.43
CA GLN A 391 -17.50 -8.75 22.76
C GLN A 391 -18.76 -8.34 21.99
N LEU A 392 -19.10 -7.05 21.99
CA LEU A 392 -20.22 -6.50 21.25
C LEU A 392 -20.10 -6.75 19.74
N GLN A 393 -18.93 -6.55 19.14
CA GLN A 393 -18.70 -6.89 17.73
C GLN A 393 -18.96 -8.37 17.42
N GLY A 394 -18.55 -9.27 18.32
CA GLY A 394 -18.82 -10.71 18.19
C GLY A 394 -20.32 -11.01 18.18
N ILE A 395 -21.07 -10.38 19.09
CA ILE A 395 -22.53 -10.52 19.19
C ILE A 395 -23.22 -10.01 17.92
N PHE A 396 -22.82 -8.84 17.40
CA PHE A 396 -23.42 -8.29 16.18
C PHE A 396 -23.13 -9.13 14.94
N ARG A 397 -21.94 -9.73 14.83
CA ARG A 397 -21.65 -10.68 13.73
C ARG A 397 -22.54 -11.90 13.81
N GLN A 398 -22.74 -12.45 15.01
CA GLN A 398 -23.61 -13.61 15.19
C GLN A 398 -25.07 -13.28 14.86
N LEU A 399 -25.53 -12.08 15.20
CA LEU A 399 -26.87 -11.59 14.82
C LEU A 399 -27.06 -11.67 13.30
N ARG A 400 -26.11 -11.15 12.51
CA ARG A 400 -26.24 -11.14 11.04
C ARG A 400 -26.10 -12.51 10.40
N VAL A 401 -25.30 -13.41 10.98
CA VAL A 401 -25.24 -14.81 10.51
C VAL A 401 -26.60 -15.51 10.72
N LYS A 402 -27.31 -15.22 11.81
CA LYS A 402 -28.64 -15.80 12.08
C LYS A 402 -29.69 -15.30 11.08
N ASP A 403 -29.69 -14.01 10.76
CA ASP A 403 -30.64 -13.41 9.80
C ASP A 403 -30.49 -13.99 8.39
N ILE A 404 -29.26 -14.26 7.95
CA ILE A 404 -28.96 -14.88 6.64
C ILE A 404 -29.51 -16.31 6.60
N ASN A 405 -29.32 -17.08 7.67
CA ASN A 405 -29.79 -18.46 7.72
C ASN A 405 -31.32 -18.57 7.78
N GLN A 406 -32.02 -17.58 8.34
CA GLN A 406 -33.48 -17.53 8.42
C GLN A 406 -34.15 -17.01 7.15
N SER A 407 -33.43 -16.32 6.27
CA SER A 407 -33.94 -15.81 4.98
C SER A 407 -33.72 -16.79 3.82
N THR A 408 -33.02 -17.90 4.07
CA THR A 408 -32.73 -18.97 3.08
C THR A 408 -33.55 -20.25 3.31
N GLN A 409 -34.44 -20.24 4.31
CA GLN A 409 -35.51 -21.24 4.54
C GLN A 409 -36.85 -20.60 4.21
#